data_AF-A0A3M2JPX4-F1
#
_entry.id   AF-A0A3M2JPX4-F1
#
_cell.length_a   1.000
_cell.length_b   1.000
_cell.length_c   1.000
_cell.angle_alpha   90.00
_cell.angle_beta   90.00
_cell.angle_gamma   90.00
#
_symmetry.space_group_name_H-M   'P 1'
#
loop_
_entity.id
_entity.type
_entity.pdbx_description
1 polymer ?
#
loop_
_entity_poly.entity_id
_entity_poly.type
_entity_poly.pdbx_seq_one_letter_code
_entity_poly.pdbx_strand_id
1 'polypeptide(L)'
;MDRIWIATASLLYPETSPGRLVSLDEILAEIDRLFPTEITRVMVTHHLVSWVDRQKDRANPSRGGSRNRYLFRTLDGVTPSGTGKFRLYRAGDARYDGQGKTGKTHPQEEDVPAAYRYLLKWYQEEYYQG
;
A
#
# COMPACT_ATOMS: atom_id res chain seq x y z
N MET A 1 2.38 2.15 10.90
CA MET A 1 1.90 1.58 9.62
C MET A 1 1.39 2.68 8.72
N ASP A 2 0.62 3.61 9.27
CA ASP A 2 0.04 4.76 8.55
C ASP A 2 1.11 5.69 7.96
N ARG A 3 2.26 5.84 8.61
CA ARG A 3 3.44 6.53 8.06
C ARG A 3 3.88 5.99 6.70
N ILE A 4 3.77 4.67 6.49
CA ILE A 4 4.14 4.04 5.21
C ILE A 4 3.10 4.39 4.12
N TRP A 5 1.82 4.41 4.49
CA TRP A 5 0.75 4.88 3.61
C TRP A 5 0.96 6.35 3.24
N ILE A 6 1.25 7.21 4.22
CA ILE A 6 1.49 8.65 3.99
C ILE A 6 2.69 8.87 3.08
N ALA A 7 3.84 8.25 3.36
CA ALA A 7 5.02 8.37 2.51
C ALA A 7 4.76 7.90 1.08
N THR A 8 4.04 6.79 0.91
CA THR A 8 3.68 6.31 -0.43
C THR A 8 2.72 7.27 -1.14
N ALA A 9 1.71 7.79 -0.43
CA ALA A 9 0.79 8.77 -0.97
C ALA A 9 1.52 10.06 -1.40
N SER A 10 2.46 10.56 -0.59
CA SER A 10 3.28 11.73 -0.92
C SER A 10 4.09 11.56 -2.20
N LEU A 11 4.62 10.35 -2.47
CA LEU A 11 5.40 10.06 -3.68
C LEU A 11 4.56 9.90 -4.95
N LEU A 12 3.28 9.55 -4.79
CA LEU A 12 2.35 9.34 -5.88
C LEU A 12 1.55 10.60 -6.22
N TYR A 13 1.21 11.41 -5.21
CA TYR A 13 0.41 12.62 -5.39
C TYR A 13 1.05 13.60 -6.39
N PRO A 14 0.27 14.26 -7.27
CA PRO A 14 -1.19 14.12 -7.46
C PRO A 14 -1.59 13.04 -8.49
N GLU A 15 -0.64 12.26 -9.02
CA GLU A 15 -0.85 11.35 -10.15
C GLU A 15 -1.72 10.12 -9.79
N THR A 16 -2.74 9.87 -10.60
CA THR A 16 -3.69 8.76 -10.43
C THR A 16 -3.52 7.65 -11.47
N SER A 17 -2.55 7.76 -12.38
CA SER A 17 -2.23 6.71 -13.35
C SER A 17 -1.83 5.39 -12.67
N PRO A 18 -2.41 4.24 -13.08
CA PRO A 18 -2.01 2.92 -12.57
C PRO A 18 -0.52 2.61 -12.75
N GLY A 19 0.09 3.15 -13.81
CA GLY A 19 1.51 2.93 -14.14
C GLY A 19 2.49 3.72 -13.27
N ARG A 20 2.01 4.64 -12.42
CA ARG A 20 2.87 5.36 -11.48
C ARG A 20 3.16 4.45 -10.28
N LEU A 21 4.37 3.90 -10.29
CA LEU A 21 4.86 3.00 -9.25
C LEU A 21 6.06 3.60 -8.53
N VAL A 22 6.21 3.25 -7.26
CA VAL A 22 7.33 3.62 -6.39
C VAL A 22 8.09 2.39 -5.92
N SER A 23 9.41 2.50 -5.86
CA SER A 23 10.27 1.45 -5.31
C SER A 23 10.22 1.44 -3.79
N LEU A 24 10.69 0.34 -3.20
CA LEU A 24 10.83 0.25 -1.75
C LEU A 24 11.81 1.29 -1.21
N ASP A 25 12.91 1.52 -1.93
CA ASP A 25 13.95 2.44 -1.46
C ASP A 25 13.45 3.89 -1.48
N GLU A 26 12.62 4.26 -2.47
CA GLU A 26 11.91 5.55 -2.47
C GLU A 26 10.96 5.67 -1.27
N ILE A 27 10.20 4.62 -0.94
CA ILE A 27 9.31 4.63 0.23
C ILE A 27 10.11 4.81 1.53
N LEU A 28 11.22 4.08 1.69
CA LEU A 28 12.05 4.17 2.89
C LEU A 28 12.68 5.55 3.04
N ALA A 29 13.25 6.10 1.95
CA ALA A 29 13.82 7.43 1.95
C ALA A 29 12.77 8.51 2.28
N GLU A 30 11.56 8.37 1.75
CA GLU A 30 10.48 9.31 2.03
C GLU A 30 9.95 9.18 3.47
N ILE A 31 9.91 7.97 4.02
CA ILE A 31 9.59 7.77 5.44
C ILE A 31 10.63 8.51 6.29
N ASP A 32 11.92 8.29 6.07
CA ASP A 32 12.98 8.92 6.87
C ASP A 32 12.91 10.46 6.78
N ARG A 33 12.56 10.99 5.59
CA ARG A 33 12.38 12.43 5.38
C ARG A 33 11.18 13.01 6.13
N LEU A 34 10.03 12.34 6.08
CA LEU A 34 8.77 12.83 6.67
C LEU A 34 8.66 12.51 8.17
N PHE A 35 9.25 11.39 8.57
CA PHE A 35 9.17 10.80 9.89
C PHE A 35 10.55 10.22 10.21
N PRO A 36 11.47 10.98 10.82
CA PRO A 36 12.76 10.46 11.26
C PRO A 36 12.55 9.44 12.40
N THR A 37 12.31 8.19 12.03
CA THR A 37 11.96 7.05 12.90
C THR A 37 12.39 5.77 12.20
N GLU A 38 12.82 4.77 12.96
CA GLU A 38 13.18 3.48 12.40
C GLU A 38 11.94 2.72 11.88
N ILE A 39 11.72 2.75 10.57
CA ILE A 39 10.89 1.78 9.87
C ILE A 39 11.80 0.86 9.06
N THR A 40 11.72 -0.44 9.32
CA THR A 40 12.55 -1.42 8.62
C THR A 40 11.93 -1.85 7.29
N ARG A 41 12.77 -2.33 6.37
CA ARG A 41 12.36 -2.99 5.12
C ARG A 41 11.36 -4.13 5.34
N VAL A 42 11.49 -4.89 6.43
CA VAL A 42 10.56 -5.97 6.79
C VAL A 42 9.17 -5.40 7.11
N MET A 43 9.09 -4.26 7.80
CA MET A 43 7.82 -3.62 8.14
C MET A 43 7.06 -3.08 6.93
N VAL A 44 7.75 -2.76 5.82
CA VAL A 44 7.06 -2.38 4.57
C VAL A 44 6.60 -3.62 3.80
N THR A 45 7.44 -4.65 3.74
CA THR A 45 7.24 -5.80 2.85
C THR A 45 6.30 -6.87 3.41
N HIS A 46 6.30 -7.14 4.72
CA HIS A 46 5.49 -8.19 5.36
C HIS A 46 4.08 -7.75 5.77
N HIS A 47 3.85 -6.44 5.78
CA HIS A 47 2.77 -5.86 6.57
C HIS A 47 1.77 -5.09 5.70
N LEU A 48 2.07 -4.92 4.42
CA LEU A 48 1.28 -4.09 3.50
C LEU A 48 1.01 -4.74 2.15
N VAL A 49 1.64 -5.88 1.84
CA VAL A 49 1.48 -6.57 0.54
C VAL A 49 0.63 -7.84 0.74
N SER A 50 -0.67 -7.72 0.43
CA SER A 50 -1.69 -8.74 0.73
C SER A 50 -1.42 -10.15 0.14
N TRP A 51 -0.67 -10.24 -0.96
CA TRP A 51 -0.57 -11.50 -1.72
C TRP A 51 0.71 -12.32 -1.45
N VAL A 52 1.74 -11.78 -0.79
CA VAL A 52 3.04 -12.46 -0.56
C VAL A 52 2.86 -13.76 0.23
N ASP A 53 2.05 -13.74 1.27
CA ASP A 53 1.78 -14.93 2.10
C ASP A 53 0.95 -15.98 1.34
N ARG A 54 0.14 -15.57 0.35
CA ARG A 54 -0.65 -16.49 -0.47
C ARG A 54 0.20 -17.25 -1.49
N GLN A 55 1.25 -16.64 -2.04
CA GLN A 55 2.15 -17.38 -2.93
C GLN A 55 2.95 -18.47 -2.19
N LYS A 56 3.13 -18.34 -0.87
CA LYS A 56 3.79 -19.36 -0.04
C LYS A 56 2.91 -20.60 0.19
N ASP A 57 1.58 -20.46 0.22
CA ASP A 57 0.64 -21.59 0.42
C ASP A 57 -0.52 -21.51 -0.58
N ARG A 58 -0.27 -22.04 -1.79
CA ARG A 58 -1.28 -22.09 -2.88
C ARG A 58 -2.46 -23.02 -2.54
N ALA A 59 -2.29 -23.95 -1.60
CA ALA A 59 -3.30 -24.93 -1.22
C ALA A 59 -4.34 -24.35 -0.26
N ASN A 60 -4.00 -23.30 0.49
CA ASN A 60 -4.92 -22.68 1.44
C ASN A 60 -4.96 -21.14 1.32
N PRO A 61 -5.67 -20.60 0.31
CA PRO A 61 -5.69 -19.17 0.02
C PRO A 61 -6.30 -18.29 1.14
N SER A 62 -7.01 -18.91 2.10
CA SER A 62 -7.58 -18.24 3.28
C SER A 62 -6.53 -17.82 4.34
N ARG A 63 -5.36 -18.46 4.33
CA ARG A 63 -4.27 -18.18 5.29
C ARG A 63 -3.45 -16.93 4.94
N GLY A 64 -3.47 -16.46 3.70
CA GLY A 64 -2.79 -15.23 3.26
C GLY A 64 -3.58 -13.95 3.52
N GLY A 65 -2.94 -12.79 3.44
CA GLY A 65 -3.57 -11.46 3.53
C GLY A 65 -3.15 -10.65 4.77
N SER A 66 -2.94 -9.35 4.57
CA SER A 66 -2.56 -8.41 5.64
C SER A 66 -3.78 -7.74 6.28
N ARG A 67 -3.67 -7.44 7.59
CA ARG A 67 -4.65 -6.59 8.31
C ARG A 67 -4.69 -5.15 7.76
N ASN A 68 -3.57 -4.69 7.19
CA ASN A 68 -3.44 -3.40 6.53
C ASN A 68 -3.05 -3.64 5.06
N ARG A 69 -3.92 -3.22 4.14
CA ARG A 69 -3.80 -3.41 2.69
C ARG A 69 -3.45 -2.09 2.01
N TYR A 70 -2.44 -1.41 2.52
CA TYR A 70 -2.10 -0.07 2.04
C TYR A 70 -1.43 -0.09 0.68
N LEU A 71 -0.66 -1.16 0.38
CA LEU A 71 0.16 -1.24 -0.81
C LEU A 71 -0.27 -2.40 -1.73
N PHE A 72 -0.17 -2.15 -3.03
CA PHE A 72 -0.27 -3.16 -4.06
C PHE A 72 1.07 -3.27 -4.79
N ARG A 73 1.63 -4.48 -4.85
CA ARG A 73 2.93 -4.73 -5.47
C ARG A 73 2.75 -5.35 -6.87
N THR A 74 3.21 -4.63 -7.88
CA THR A 74 2.90 -4.88 -9.29
C THR A 74 4.08 -4.57 -10.22
N LEU A 75 4.13 -5.21 -11.39
CA LEU A 75 5.10 -4.88 -12.45
C LEU A 75 4.73 -3.63 -13.24
N ASP A 76 3.44 -3.44 -13.50
CA ASP A 76 2.92 -2.54 -14.55
C ASP A 76 1.72 -1.70 -14.07
N GLY A 77 1.38 -1.77 -12.79
CA GLY A 77 0.17 -1.14 -12.23
C GLY A 77 -0.99 -2.10 -12.01
N VAL A 78 -0.98 -3.27 -12.67
CA VAL A 78 -2.13 -4.20 -12.70
C VAL A 78 -1.72 -5.62 -12.30
N THR A 79 -0.57 -6.09 -12.77
CA THR A 79 -0.10 -7.48 -12.62
C THR A 79 0.64 -7.69 -11.30
N PRO A 80 0.09 -8.45 -10.33
CA PRO A 80 0.75 -8.71 -9.05
C PRO A 80 2.13 -9.37 -9.23
N SER A 81 3.16 -8.90 -8.52
CA SER A 81 4.51 -9.47 -8.64
C SER A 81 5.38 -9.32 -7.40
N GLY A 82 6.09 -10.41 -7.06
CA GLY A 82 7.01 -10.50 -5.92
C GLY A 82 8.31 -9.75 -6.06
N THR A 83 8.55 -9.22 -7.24
CA THR A 83 9.72 -8.41 -7.58
C THR A 83 9.34 -7.03 -8.09
N GLY A 84 8.03 -6.76 -8.24
CA GLY A 84 7.52 -5.49 -8.73
C GLY A 84 7.72 -4.30 -7.79
N LYS A 85 7.24 -3.14 -8.24
CA LYS A 85 7.17 -1.90 -7.48
C LYS A 85 5.81 -1.75 -6.79
N PHE A 86 5.64 -0.69 -6.01
CA PHE A 86 4.49 -0.47 -5.15
C PHE A 86 3.63 0.68 -5.68
N ARG A 87 2.34 0.59 -5.41
CA ARG A 87 1.41 1.70 -5.44
C ARG A 87 0.42 1.56 -4.29
N LEU A 88 -0.41 2.57 -4.04
CA LEU A 88 -1.51 2.41 -3.09
C LEU A 88 -2.56 1.43 -3.63
N TYR A 89 -3.27 0.79 -2.72
CA TYR A 89 -4.38 -0.11 -3.03
C TYR A 89 -5.57 0.66 -3.62
N ARG A 90 -6.29 0.06 -4.58
CA ARG A 90 -7.44 0.61 -5.30
C ARG A 90 -8.66 -0.30 -5.17
N ALA A 91 -9.86 0.24 -5.39
CA ALA A 91 -11.12 -0.50 -5.29
C ALA A 91 -11.17 -1.72 -6.23
N GLY A 92 -10.55 -1.60 -7.42
CA GLY A 92 -10.46 -2.68 -8.40
C GLY A 92 -9.48 -3.81 -8.05
N ASP A 93 -8.69 -3.68 -6.98
CA ASP A 93 -7.68 -4.68 -6.56
C ASP A 93 -8.30 -5.91 -5.87
N ALA A 94 -9.38 -6.45 -6.44
CA ALA A 94 -10.18 -7.49 -5.79
C ALA A 94 -9.60 -8.92 -5.89
N ARG A 95 -8.51 -9.15 -6.63
CA ARG A 95 -8.26 -10.53 -7.12
C ARG A 95 -7.66 -11.51 -6.10
N TYR A 96 -7.02 -11.06 -5.00
CA TYR A 96 -6.32 -12.02 -4.13
C TYR A 96 -6.33 -11.77 -2.61
N ASP A 97 -7.21 -10.93 -2.09
CA ASP A 97 -7.40 -10.80 -0.65
C ASP A 97 -8.13 -12.03 -0.11
N GLY A 98 -7.58 -12.66 0.95
CA GLY A 98 -8.14 -13.88 1.52
C GLY A 98 -9.64 -13.76 1.74
N GLN A 99 -10.38 -14.82 1.43
CA GLN A 99 -11.84 -14.89 1.57
C GLN A 99 -12.25 -14.40 2.97
N GLY A 100 -13.01 -13.30 3.04
CA GLY A 100 -13.48 -12.70 4.30
C GLY A 100 -12.53 -11.73 5.01
N LYS A 101 -11.37 -11.37 4.43
CA LYS A 101 -10.48 -10.36 5.02
C LYS A 101 -10.81 -8.94 4.53
N THR A 102 -11.31 -8.09 5.44
CA THR A 102 -11.71 -6.69 5.22
C THR A 102 -10.68 -5.69 5.76
N GLY A 103 -9.38 -6.01 5.65
CA GLY A 103 -8.29 -5.16 6.17
C GLY A 103 -8.36 -3.71 5.65
N LYS A 104 -7.93 -2.75 6.46
CA LYS A 104 -7.98 -1.31 6.10
C LYS A 104 -7.10 -1.04 4.88
N THR A 105 -7.59 -0.30 3.88
CA THR A 105 -6.82 0.09 2.67
C THR A 105 -6.17 1.48 2.79
N HIS A 106 -6.61 2.25 3.79
CA HIS A 106 -6.04 3.53 4.17
C HIS A 106 -6.17 3.75 5.70
N PRO A 107 -5.42 4.68 6.30
CA PRO A 107 -5.58 5.07 7.70
C PRO A 107 -6.94 5.75 7.96
N GLN A 108 -7.35 5.82 9.23
CA GLN A 108 -8.44 6.70 9.65
C GLN A 108 -7.95 8.15 9.71
N GLU A 109 -8.84 9.13 9.63
CA GLU A 109 -8.44 10.54 9.59
C GLU A 109 -7.69 10.97 10.87
N GLU A 110 -8.12 10.47 12.03
CA GLU A 110 -7.50 10.72 13.33
C GLU A 110 -6.06 10.18 13.43
N ASP A 111 -5.72 9.14 12.65
CA ASP A 111 -4.39 8.55 12.58
C ASP A 111 -3.45 9.32 11.64
N VAL A 112 -3.99 10.27 10.85
CA VAL A 112 -3.25 11.09 9.88
C VAL A 112 -2.96 12.48 10.46
N PRO A 113 -1.69 12.88 10.60
CA PRO A 113 -1.34 14.25 11.01
C PRO A 113 -1.99 15.27 10.08
N ALA A 114 -2.48 16.39 10.64
CA ALA A 114 -3.25 17.39 9.91
C ALA A 114 -2.60 17.85 8.60
N ALA A 115 -1.28 17.99 8.60
CA ALA A 115 -0.49 18.38 7.43
C ALA A 115 -0.61 17.42 6.22
N TYR A 116 -1.01 16.16 6.45
CA TYR A 116 -1.10 15.12 5.41
C TYR A 116 -2.54 14.70 5.10
N ARG A 117 -3.56 15.27 5.75
CA ARG A 117 -4.96 14.87 5.52
C ARG A 117 -5.45 15.15 4.10
N TYR A 118 -4.83 16.10 3.41
CA TYR A 118 -5.09 16.34 1.99
C TYR A 118 -4.79 15.09 1.13
N LEU A 119 -3.79 14.27 1.50
CA LEU A 119 -3.47 13.02 0.82
C LEU A 119 -4.58 11.99 1.02
N LEU A 120 -5.16 11.91 2.22
CA LEU A 120 -6.29 11.03 2.50
C LEU A 120 -7.50 11.43 1.66
N LYS A 121 -7.78 12.73 1.59
CA LYS A 121 -8.85 13.26 0.73
C LYS A 121 -8.64 12.94 -0.74
N TRP A 122 -7.47 13.28 -1.30
CA TRP A 122 -7.08 12.93 -2.67
C TRP A 122 -7.20 11.43 -2.94
N TYR A 123 -6.75 10.60 -2.00
CA TYR A 123 -6.82 9.16 -2.16
C TYR A 123 -8.28 8.69 -2.27
N GLN A 124 -9.15 9.15 -1.38
CA GLN A 124 -10.55 8.72 -1.35
C GLN A 124 -11.36 9.23 -2.54
N GLU A 125 -11.11 10.47 -2.97
CA GLU A 125 -11.88 11.16 -4.01
C GLU A 125 -11.39 10.84 -5.43
N GLU A 126 -10.08 10.68 -5.61
CA GLU A 126 -9.46 10.65 -6.94
C GLU A 126 -8.69 9.35 -7.23
N TYR A 127 -7.96 8.83 -6.24
CA TYR A 127 -7.06 7.69 -6.47
C TYR A 127 -7.73 6.33 -6.32
N TYR A 128 -8.53 6.13 -5.27
CA TYR A 128 -9.03 4.82 -4.86
C TYR A 128 -10.01 4.21 -5.86
N GLN A 129 -10.75 5.06 -6.58
CA GLN A 129 -11.77 4.65 -7.55
C GLN A 129 -11.20 4.32 -8.94
N GLY A 130 -10.01 4.81 -9.28
CA GLY A 130 -9.37 4.61 -10.58
C GLY A 130 -8.56 3.32 -10.65
#